data_AF-A0A4R3U336-F1
#
_entry.id   AF-A0A4R3U336-F1
#
_cell.length_a   1.000
_cell.length_b   1.000
_cell.length_c   1.000
_cell.angle_alpha   90.00
_cell.angle_beta   90.00
_cell.angle_gamma   90.00
#
_symmetry.space_group_name_H-M   'P 1'
#
loop_
_entity.id
_entity.type
_entity.pdbx_description
1 polymer ?
#
loop_
_entity_poly.entity_id
_entity_poly.type
_entity_poly.pdbx_seq_one_letter_code
_entity_poly.pdbx_strand_id
1 'polypeptide(L)'
;MALNILPSGGDGFRLHPVAPRLAPMFGFALLTVSCALASFAFACATPFAAFAVVAAAMLPLRPALLVVTGAWLVNQSIGFGALHYPIDGSTIAWGFVIGAAALLATAVASAVLRMLPQGRTTLMLALALVAAYAAYELALLAATPFLGGEAAFTAAIVTRIGLTNVAWLAGLVAVCEVVRLLDPFGRKGVMSA
;
A
#
# COMPACT_ATOMS: atom_id res chain seq x y z
N MET A 1 -15.87 42.13 0.34
CA MET A 1 -14.71 41.49 -0.33
C MET A 1 -14.91 39.98 -0.17
N ALA A 2 -15.54 39.36 -1.16
CA ALA A 2 -15.94 37.96 -1.14
C ALA A 2 -14.71 37.09 -1.38
N LEU A 3 -14.28 36.36 -0.35
CA LEU A 3 -13.29 35.30 -0.52
C LEU A 3 -13.99 34.11 -1.15
N ASN A 4 -13.65 33.90 -2.42
CA ASN A 4 -13.98 32.75 -3.26
C ASN A 4 -14.29 31.48 -2.47
N ILE A 5 -15.54 31.05 -2.57
CA ILE A 5 -15.96 29.67 -2.50
C ILE A 5 -15.28 28.98 -3.70
N LEU A 6 -14.03 28.57 -3.50
CA LEU A 6 -13.44 27.59 -4.39
C LEU A 6 -14.27 26.31 -4.22
N PRO A 7 -14.81 25.74 -5.30
CA PRO A 7 -15.39 24.42 -5.21
C PRO A 7 -14.31 23.50 -4.64
N SER A 8 -14.62 22.76 -3.58
CA SER A 8 -13.80 21.68 -3.04
C SER A 8 -13.72 20.57 -4.09
N GLY A 9 -13.01 20.83 -5.18
CA GLY A 9 -12.71 19.88 -6.23
C GLY A 9 -11.70 18.89 -5.69
N GLY A 10 -12.16 17.67 -5.41
CA GLY A 10 -11.27 16.56 -5.15
C GLY A 10 -11.68 15.65 -4.03
N ASP A 11 -12.94 15.21 -3.99
CA ASP A 11 -13.19 13.86 -3.49
C ASP A 11 -12.60 12.90 -4.54
N GLY A 12 -11.30 12.67 -4.43
CA GLY A 12 -10.62 11.59 -5.14
C GLY A 12 -11.23 10.25 -4.71
N PHE A 13 -10.96 9.19 -5.48
CA PHE A 13 -11.43 7.85 -5.12
C PHE A 13 -10.99 7.47 -3.69
N ARG A 14 -11.97 7.13 -2.84
CA ARG A 14 -11.76 6.78 -1.44
C ARG A 14 -12.52 5.49 -1.09
N LEU A 15 -11.82 4.50 -0.54
CA LEU A 15 -12.45 3.38 0.13
C LEU A 15 -12.87 3.81 1.53
N HIS A 16 -14.13 3.57 1.90
CA HIS A 16 -14.68 3.87 3.21
C HIS A 16 -15.08 2.57 3.95
N PRO A 17 -14.11 1.77 4.42
CA PRO A 17 -14.40 0.56 5.18
C PRO A 17 -14.86 0.86 6.62
N VAL A 18 -14.38 1.96 7.20
CA VAL A 18 -14.70 2.42 8.56
C VAL A 18 -14.87 3.94 8.59
N ALA A 19 -15.42 4.48 9.68
CA ALA A 19 -15.54 5.92 9.89
C ALA A 19 -14.19 6.65 9.64
N PRO A 20 -14.17 7.85 9.02
CA PRO A 20 -12.92 8.54 8.63
C PRO A 20 -11.91 8.73 9.76
N ARG A 21 -12.40 8.90 10.99
CA ARG A 21 -11.59 9.01 12.22
C ARG A 21 -10.81 7.73 12.56
N LEU A 22 -11.34 6.55 12.22
CA LEU A 22 -10.75 5.24 12.48
C LEU A 22 -9.96 4.69 11.30
N ALA A 23 -10.12 5.27 10.11
CA ALA A 23 -9.46 4.80 8.89
C ALA A 23 -7.93 4.68 9.02
N PRO A 24 -7.19 5.60 9.67
CA PRO A 24 -5.74 5.46 9.84
C PRO A 24 -5.36 4.29 10.74
N MET A 25 -6.08 4.10 11.85
CA MET A 25 -5.83 2.98 12.78
C MET A 25 -6.16 1.64 12.15
N PHE A 26 -7.28 1.56 11.42
CA PHE A 26 -7.68 0.37 10.69
C PHE A 26 -6.69 0.04 9.57
N GLY A 27 -6.28 1.05 8.78
CA GLY A 27 -5.25 0.88 7.75
C GLY A 27 -3.92 0.42 8.33
N PHE A 28 -3.49 1.00 9.45
CA PHE A 28 -2.28 0.56 10.16
C PHE A 28 -2.37 -0.88 10.63
N ALA A 29 -3.46 -1.26 11.30
CA ALA A 29 -3.67 -2.62 11.78
C ALA A 29 -3.72 -3.63 10.62
N LEU A 30 -4.51 -3.33 9.59
CA LEU A 30 -4.68 -4.18 8.42
C LEU A 30 -3.35 -4.41 7.71
N LEU A 31 -2.60 -3.33 7.42
CA LEU A 31 -1.33 -3.44 6.72
C LEU A 31 -0.23 -4.06 7.58
N THR A 32 -0.23 -3.82 8.90
CA THR A 32 0.73 -4.46 9.81
C THR A 32 0.52 -5.97 9.88
N VAL A 33 -0.73 -6.42 10.09
CA VAL A 33 -1.06 -7.86 10.15
C VAL A 33 -0.79 -8.52 8.80
N SER A 34 -1.20 -7.87 7.71
CA SER A 34 -0.96 -8.35 6.34
C SER A 34 0.53 -8.44 6.03
N CYS A 35 1.30 -7.44 6.45
CA CYS A 35 2.75 -7.43 6.28
C CYS A 35 3.42 -8.55 7.08
N ALA A 36 3.01 -8.77 8.32
CA ALA A 36 3.53 -9.89 9.12
C ALA A 36 3.24 -11.23 8.45
N LEU A 37 2.00 -11.45 8.01
CA LEU A 37 1.60 -12.68 7.31
C LEU A 37 2.38 -12.84 5.99
N ALA A 38 2.52 -11.78 5.20
CA ALA A 38 3.28 -11.79 3.95
C ALA A 38 4.77 -12.09 4.21
N SER A 39 5.37 -11.51 5.25
CA SER A 39 6.77 -11.72 5.60
C SER A 39 7.05 -13.17 5.97
N PHE A 40 6.12 -13.83 6.68
CA PHE A 40 6.25 -15.26 6.99
C PHE A 40 5.94 -16.18 5.80
N ALA A 41 5.00 -15.80 4.92
CA ALA A 41 4.59 -16.63 3.79
C ALA A 41 5.52 -16.51 2.56
N PHE A 42 6.11 -15.33 2.35
CA PHE A 42 6.83 -14.97 1.12
C PHE A 42 8.23 -14.36 1.37
N ALA A 43 8.69 -14.30 2.63
CA ALA A 43 9.97 -13.69 3.00
C ALA A 43 10.09 -12.25 2.46
N CYS A 44 11.16 -11.91 1.73
CA CYS A 44 11.41 -10.56 1.20
C CYS A 44 10.42 -10.09 0.12
N ALA A 45 9.58 -10.97 -0.43
CA ALA A 45 8.62 -10.65 -1.49
C ALA A 45 7.31 -10.05 -0.94
N THR A 46 7.43 -9.12 -0.01
CA THR A 46 6.27 -8.42 0.57
C THR A 46 5.61 -7.55 -0.50
N PRO A 47 4.28 -7.64 -0.69
CA PRO A 47 3.55 -6.96 -1.76
C PRO A 47 3.32 -5.48 -1.43
N PHE A 48 4.40 -4.70 -1.34
CA PHE A 48 4.36 -3.29 -0.97
C PHE A 48 3.56 -2.44 -1.95
N ALA A 49 3.53 -2.79 -3.24
CA ALA A 49 2.70 -2.08 -4.21
C ALA A 49 1.20 -2.25 -3.92
N ALA A 50 0.76 -3.45 -3.53
CA ALA A 50 -0.63 -3.66 -3.09
C ALA A 50 -0.96 -2.87 -1.82
N PHE A 51 -0.06 -2.87 -0.82
CA PHE A 51 -0.23 -2.10 0.41
C PHE A 51 -0.31 -0.60 0.15
N ALA A 52 0.56 -0.09 -0.73
CA ALA A 52 0.57 1.30 -1.18
C ALA A 52 -0.76 1.72 -1.82
N VAL A 53 -1.32 0.89 -2.71
CA VAL A 53 -2.61 1.17 -3.37
C VAL A 53 -3.75 1.20 -2.37
N VAL A 54 -3.82 0.23 -1.46
CA VAL A 54 -4.88 0.17 -0.44
C VAL A 54 -4.77 1.36 0.53
N ALA A 55 -3.56 1.69 0.98
CA ALA A 55 -3.32 2.84 1.82
C ALA A 55 -3.71 4.15 1.12
N ALA A 56 -3.31 4.34 -0.14
CA ALA A 56 -3.66 5.51 -0.94
C ALA A 56 -5.18 5.62 -1.20
N ALA A 57 -5.85 4.48 -1.39
CA ALA A 57 -7.29 4.42 -1.56
C ALA A 57 -8.04 4.74 -0.27
N MET A 58 -7.51 4.39 0.90
CA MET A 58 -8.19 4.62 2.19
C MET A 58 -7.85 5.95 2.85
N LEU A 59 -6.65 6.49 2.60
CA LEU A 59 -6.06 7.56 3.40
C LEU A 59 -5.55 8.73 2.54
N PRO A 60 -5.48 9.96 3.08
CA PRO A 60 -4.71 11.01 2.45
C PRO A 60 -3.22 10.65 2.44
N LEU A 61 -2.45 11.28 1.54
CA LEU A 61 -1.05 10.92 1.27
C LEU A 61 -0.19 10.81 2.54
N ARG A 62 -0.29 11.77 3.47
CA ARG A 62 0.54 11.79 4.69
C ARG A 62 0.32 10.53 5.56
N PRO A 63 -0.91 10.21 6.02
CA PRO A 63 -1.13 8.97 6.77
C PRO A 63 -0.93 7.71 5.93
N ALA A 64 -1.16 7.73 4.61
CA ALA A 64 -0.83 6.59 3.75
C ALA A 64 0.67 6.27 3.81
N LEU A 65 1.53 7.29 3.70
CA LEU A 65 2.98 7.13 3.83
C LEU A 65 3.37 6.60 5.21
N LEU A 66 2.80 7.14 6.29
CA LEU A 66 3.09 6.67 7.66
C LEU A 66 2.72 5.20 7.86
N VAL A 67 1.56 4.78 7.36
CA VAL A 67 1.10 3.40 7.46
C VAL A 67 2.01 2.46 6.66
N VAL A 68 2.40 2.84 5.45
CA VAL A 68 3.31 2.04 4.62
C VAL A 68 4.71 1.98 5.23
N THR A 69 5.22 3.07 5.82
CA THR A 69 6.45 3.05 6.62
C THR A 69 6.35 2.07 7.79
N GLY A 70 5.22 2.04 8.48
CA GLY A 70 4.97 1.08 9.55
C GLY A 70 5.05 -0.36 9.08
N ALA A 71 4.38 -0.69 7.96
CA ALA A 71 4.47 -2.01 7.34
C ALA A 71 5.92 -2.35 6.93
N TRP A 72 6.65 -1.41 6.33
CA TRP A 72 8.06 -1.59 6.00
C TRP A 72 8.92 -1.88 7.24
N LEU A 73 8.76 -1.13 8.33
CA LEU A 73 9.50 -1.39 9.58
C LEU A 73 9.22 -2.80 10.12
N VAL A 74 7.96 -3.24 10.07
CA VAL A 74 7.58 -4.61 10.47
C VAL A 74 8.26 -5.64 9.58
N ASN A 75 8.25 -5.45 8.26
CA ASN A 75 8.97 -6.30 7.31
C ASN A 75 10.46 -6.40 7.62
N GLN A 76 11.12 -5.26 7.89
CA GLN A 76 12.55 -5.24 8.25
C GLN A 76 12.79 -5.95 9.58
N SER A 77 11.92 -5.75 10.57
CA SER A 77 12.05 -6.36 11.90
C SER A 77 11.91 -7.88 11.83
N ILE A 78 10.99 -8.39 11.01
CA ILE A 78 10.82 -9.83 10.77
C ILE A 78 12.00 -10.38 9.96
N GLY A 79 12.48 -9.66 8.94
CA GLY A 79 13.64 -10.06 8.13
C GLY A 79 14.90 -10.26 8.98
N PHE A 80 15.29 -9.24 9.74
CA PHE A 80 16.50 -9.32 10.58
C PHE A 80 16.31 -10.14 11.85
N GLY A 81 15.11 -10.10 12.47
CA GLY A 81 14.86 -10.75 13.75
C GLY A 81 14.45 -12.22 13.66
N ALA A 82 13.55 -12.57 12.75
CA ALA A 82 12.98 -13.92 12.66
C ALA A 82 13.56 -14.74 11.50
N LEU A 83 13.82 -14.10 10.36
CA LEU A 83 14.38 -14.75 9.16
C LEU A 83 15.92 -14.73 9.15
N HIS A 84 16.55 -14.15 10.18
CA HIS A 84 17.99 -14.11 10.38
C HIS A 84 18.75 -13.59 9.15
N TYR A 85 18.23 -12.52 8.51
CA TYR A 85 18.91 -11.90 7.38
C TYR A 85 20.35 -11.50 7.75
N PRO A 86 21.32 -11.68 6.83
CA PRO A 86 22.70 -11.32 7.09
C PRO A 86 22.80 -9.82 7.40
N ILE A 87 23.51 -9.50 8.49
CA ILE A 87 23.74 -8.11 8.91
C ILE A 87 24.99 -7.61 8.20
N ASP A 88 24.86 -7.37 6.90
CA ASP A 88 25.90 -6.78 6.06
C ASP A 88 25.41 -5.49 5.40
N GLY A 89 26.34 -4.66 4.94
CA GLY A 89 26.03 -3.35 4.39
C GLY A 89 25.12 -3.40 3.14
N SER A 90 25.22 -4.46 2.33
CA SER A 90 24.39 -4.66 1.15
C SER A 90 22.94 -4.99 1.54
N THR A 91 22.75 -5.91 2.48
CA THR A 91 21.41 -6.31 2.95
C THR A 91 20.69 -5.14 3.63
N ILE A 92 21.41 -4.35 4.43
CA ILE A 92 20.86 -3.14 5.05
C ILE A 92 20.51 -2.10 3.98
N ALA A 93 21.37 -1.88 2.99
CA ALA A 93 21.10 -0.95 1.88
C ALA A 93 19.86 -1.36 1.07
N TRP A 94 19.71 -2.64 0.76
CA TRP A 94 18.51 -3.18 0.11
C TRP A 94 17.24 -2.93 0.94
N GLY A 95 17.32 -3.07 2.27
CA GLY A 95 16.22 -2.72 3.18
C GLY A 95 15.76 -1.27 3.03
N PHE A 96 16.69 -0.32 2.94
CA PHE A 96 16.36 1.09 2.70
C PHE A 96 15.81 1.35 1.29
N VAL A 97 16.36 0.69 0.27
CA VAL A 97 15.87 0.78 -1.11
C VAL A 97 14.43 0.30 -1.21
N ILE A 98 14.10 -0.84 -0.57
CA ILE A 98 12.73 -1.37 -0.49
C ILE A 98 11.79 -0.35 0.18
N GLY A 99 12.23 0.27 1.28
CA GLY A 99 11.45 1.30 1.97
C GLY A 99 11.19 2.52 1.08
N ALA A 100 12.22 3.04 0.42
CA ALA A 100 12.10 4.17 -0.50
C ALA A 100 11.19 3.84 -1.69
N ALA A 101 11.32 2.64 -2.27
CA ALA A 101 10.47 2.16 -3.36
C ALA A 101 9.01 2.05 -2.92
N ALA A 102 8.73 1.55 -1.71
CA ALA A 102 7.38 1.47 -1.16
C ALA A 102 6.73 2.85 -0.96
N LEU A 103 7.50 3.83 -0.49
CA LEU A 103 7.03 5.21 -0.34
C LEU A 103 6.77 5.87 -1.71
N LEU A 104 7.65 5.64 -2.69
CA LEU A 104 7.45 6.11 -4.06
C LEU A 104 6.19 5.50 -4.67
N ALA A 105 6.00 4.18 -4.54
CA ALA A 105 4.80 3.49 -5.00
C ALA A 105 3.52 4.06 -4.36
N THR A 106 3.58 4.45 -3.08
CA THR A 106 2.48 5.09 -2.35
C THR A 106 2.15 6.48 -2.90
N ALA A 107 3.18 7.28 -3.20
CA ALA A 107 3.00 8.59 -3.81
C ALA A 107 2.40 8.47 -5.22
N VAL A 108 2.89 7.53 -6.02
CA VAL A 108 2.39 7.25 -7.38
C VAL A 108 0.94 6.76 -7.34
N ALA A 109 0.61 5.80 -6.49
CA ALA A 109 -0.77 5.33 -6.30
C ALA A 109 -1.70 6.48 -5.91
N SER A 110 -1.28 7.32 -4.96
CA SER A 110 -2.04 8.49 -4.52
C SER A 110 -2.25 9.51 -5.62
N ALA A 111 -1.26 9.73 -6.49
CA ALA A 111 -1.39 10.62 -7.64
C ALA A 111 -2.37 10.07 -8.68
N VAL A 112 -2.23 8.79 -9.05
CA VAL A 112 -3.09 8.12 -10.04
C VAL A 112 -4.55 8.13 -9.59
N LEU A 113 -4.84 7.79 -8.33
CA LEU A 113 -6.20 7.79 -7.78
C LEU A 113 -6.83 9.17 -7.69
N ARG A 114 -6.02 10.25 -7.66
CA ARG A 114 -6.49 11.64 -7.67
C ARG A 114 -6.72 12.19 -9.07
N MET A 115 -5.99 11.69 -10.07
CA MET A 115 -6.07 12.16 -11.46
C MET A 115 -7.21 11.50 -12.25
N LEU A 116 -7.64 10.31 -11.84
CA LEU A 116 -8.65 9.55 -12.56
C LEU A 116 -10.08 10.02 -12.20
N PRO A 117 -10.97 10.21 -13.20
CA PRO A 117 -12.36 10.58 -12.97
C PRO A 117 -13.11 9.47 -12.24
N GLN A 118 -14.02 9.86 -11.35
CA GLN A 118 -14.83 8.92 -10.59
C GLN A 118 -15.80 8.14 -11.50
N GLY A 119 -15.91 6.82 -11.31
CA GLY A 119 -16.93 6.02 -12.02
C GLY A 119 -16.62 4.52 -12.18
N ARG A 120 -15.37 4.08 -12.01
CA ARG A 120 -14.99 2.66 -12.10
C ARG A 120 -13.93 2.25 -11.06
N THR A 121 -14.36 2.01 -9.83
CA THR A 121 -13.52 1.58 -8.69
C THR A 121 -12.49 0.51 -9.06
N THR A 122 -12.91 -0.59 -9.68
CA THR A 122 -12.01 -1.70 -10.05
C THR A 122 -10.95 -1.28 -11.05
N LEU A 123 -11.33 -0.48 -12.06
CA LEU A 123 -10.39 0.00 -13.06
C LEU A 123 -9.37 0.98 -12.45
N MET A 124 -9.82 1.85 -11.55
CA MET A 124 -8.94 2.80 -10.85
C MET A 124 -7.92 2.08 -9.98
N LEU A 125 -8.36 1.08 -9.21
CA LEU A 125 -7.47 0.24 -8.39
C LEU A 125 -6.47 -0.54 -9.25
N ALA A 126 -6.92 -1.09 -10.39
CA ALA A 126 -6.04 -1.79 -11.32
C ALA A 126 -4.98 -0.86 -11.91
N LEU A 127 -5.36 0.33 -12.37
CA LEU A 127 -4.43 1.33 -12.90
C LEU A 127 -3.45 1.82 -11.82
N ALA A 128 -3.93 2.08 -10.61
CA ALA A 128 -3.09 2.45 -9.49
C ALA A 128 -2.09 1.35 -9.13
N LEU A 129 -2.50 0.08 -9.17
CA LEU A 129 -1.61 -1.06 -8.95
C LEU A 129 -0.54 -1.17 -10.03
N VAL A 130 -0.91 -1.09 -11.31
CA VAL A 130 0.05 -1.14 -12.41
C VAL A 130 1.08 -0.03 -12.28
N ALA A 131 0.65 1.21 -12.03
CA ALA A 131 1.53 2.34 -11.87
C ALA A 131 2.43 2.23 -10.62
N ALA A 132 1.87 1.84 -9.48
CA ALA A 132 2.61 1.68 -8.24
C ALA A 132 3.63 0.53 -8.32
N TYR A 133 3.25 -0.59 -8.93
CA TYR A 133 4.11 -1.73 -9.15
C TYR A 133 5.26 -1.40 -10.11
N ALA A 134 4.96 -0.74 -11.23
CA ALA A 134 5.99 -0.28 -12.16
C ALA A 134 6.97 0.68 -11.48
N ALA A 135 6.48 1.64 -10.70
CA ALA A 135 7.34 2.58 -9.96
C ALA A 135 8.21 1.86 -8.92
N TYR A 136 7.66 0.86 -8.23
CA TYR A 136 8.38 0.04 -7.26
C TYR A 136 9.51 -0.74 -7.94
N GLU A 137 9.21 -1.51 -8.99
CA GLU A 137 10.19 -2.30 -9.73
C GLU A 137 11.28 -1.42 -10.37
N LEU A 138 10.90 -0.27 -10.96
CA LEU A 138 11.86 0.67 -11.53
C LEU A 138 12.81 1.25 -10.48
N ALA A 139 12.32 1.53 -9.27
CA ALA A 139 13.16 1.99 -8.17
C ALA A 139 14.16 0.91 -7.71
N LEU A 140 13.74 -0.36 -7.66
CA LEU A 140 14.64 -1.46 -7.33
C LEU A 140 15.66 -1.71 -8.47
N LEU A 141 15.21 -1.67 -9.72
CA LEU A 141 16.09 -1.79 -10.90
C LEU A 141 17.15 -0.68 -10.92
N ALA A 142 16.78 0.55 -10.58
CA ALA A 142 17.72 1.68 -10.53
C ALA A 142 18.80 1.49 -9.45
N ALA A 143 18.53 0.73 -8.39
CA ALA A 143 19.50 0.41 -7.33
C ALA A 143 20.40 -0.79 -7.68
N THR A 144 20.00 -1.64 -8.63
CA THR A 144 20.69 -2.89 -9.00
C THR A 144 22.14 -2.68 -9.46
N PRO A 145 22.49 -1.65 -10.27
CA PRO A 145 23.88 -1.41 -10.66
C PRO A 145 24.81 -1.10 -9.48
N PHE A 146 24.27 -0.63 -8.36
CA PHE A 146 25.05 -0.24 -7.18
C PHE A 146 25.17 -1.35 -6.14
N LEU A 147 24.13 -2.18 -6.01
CA LEU A 147 24.03 -3.20 -4.95
C LEU A 147 24.08 -4.64 -5.47
N GLY A 148 24.16 -4.86 -6.78
CA GLY A 148 24.05 -6.17 -7.41
C GLY A 148 22.61 -6.69 -7.45
N GLY A 149 22.40 -7.99 -7.70
CA GLY A 149 21.06 -8.60 -7.63
C GLY A 149 20.33 -8.76 -8.97
N GLU A 150 21.02 -8.66 -10.10
CA GLU A 150 20.46 -8.83 -11.45
C GLU A 150 19.68 -10.15 -11.62
N ALA A 151 20.12 -11.22 -10.94
CA ALA A 151 19.45 -12.52 -10.96
C ALA A 151 18.03 -12.49 -10.38
N ALA A 152 17.69 -11.49 -9.56
CA ALA A 152 16.34 -11.31 -9.03
C ALA A 152 15.38 -10.67 -10.06
N PHE A 153 15.90 -9.99 -11.09
CA PHE A 153 15.11 -9.31 -12.12
C PHE A 153 14.88 -10.17 -13.35
N THR A 154 14.38 -11.38 -13.15
CA THR A 154 13.91 -12.20 -14.27
C THR A 154 12.45 -11.91 -14.55
N ALA A 155 12.05 -12.00 -15.82
CA ALA A 155 10.65 -11.83 -16.20
C ALA A 155 9.69 -12.76 -15.42
N ALA A 156 10.16 -13.97 -15.09
CA ALA A 156 9.40 -14.93 -14.28
C ALA A 156 9.19 -14.45 -12.84
N ILE A 157 10.23 -13.92 -12.18
CA ILE A 157 10.13 -13.41 -10.80
C ILE A 157 9.24 -12.17 -10.76
N VAL A 158 9.48 -11.21 -11.66
CA VAL A 158 8.67 -9.98 -11.77
C VAL A 158 7.20 -10.34 -12.03
N THR A 159 6.90 -11.24 -12.95
CA THR A 159 5.51 -11.66 -13.21
C THR A 159 4.88 -12.33 -11.99
N ARG A 160 5.62 -13.20 -11.30
CA ARG A 160 5.14 -13.86 -10.07
C ARG A 160 4.84 -12.85 -8.97
N ILE A 161 5.73 -11.89 -8.74
CA ILE A 161 5.55 -10.81 -7.75
C ILE A 161 4.35 -9.93 -8.14
N GLY A 162 4.20 -9.61 -9.43
CA GLY A 162 3.04 -8.90 -9.95
C GLY A 162 1.73 -9.62 -9.65
N LEU A 163 1.65 -10.93 -9.92
CA LEU A 163 0.47 -11.75 -9.60
C LEU A 163 0.19 -11.81 -8.10
N THR A 164 1.24 -11.93 -7.28
CA THR A 164 1.11 -11.87 -5.81
C THR A 164 0.52 -10.52 -5.37
N ASN A 165 0.97 -9.40 -5.94
CA ASN A 165 0.41 -8.08 -5.63
C ASN A 165 -1.06 -7.97 -6.04
N VAL A 166 -1.47 -8.52 -7.18
CA VAL A 166 -2.88 -8.57 -7.60
C VAL A 166 -3.72 -9.36 -6.59
N ALA A 167 -3.26 -10.54 -6.19
CA ALA A 167 -3.96 -11.39 -5.23
C ALA A 167 -4.11 -10.70 -3.86
N TRP A 168 -3.05 -10.05 -3.37
CA TRP A 168 -3.08 -9.30 -2.11
C TRP A 168 -3.98 -8.08 -2.19
N LEU A 169 -3.96 -7.33 -3.29
CA LEU A 169 -4.86 -6.20 -3.48
C LEU A 169 -6.32 -6.68 -3.44
N ALA A 170 -6.65 -7.74 -4.17
CA ALA A 170 -7.99 -8.30 -4.16
C ALA A 170 -8.42 -8.75 -2.76
N GLY A 171 -7.55 -9.44 -2.02
CA GLY A 171 -7.81 -9.87 -0.65
C GLY A 171 -8.04 -8.70 0.31
N LEU A 172 -7.19 -7.68 0.26
CA LEU A 172 -7.32 -6.49 1.12
C LEU A 172 -8.58 -5.69 0.81
N VAL A 173 -8.93 -5.52 -0.47
CA VAL A 173 -10.18 -4.86 -0.89
C VAL A 173 -11.38 -5.68 -0.41
N ALA A 174 -11.33 -7.02 -0.52
CA ALA A 174 -12.39 -7.88 -0.01
C ALA A 174 -12.57 -7.72 1.51
N VAL A 175 -11.48 -7.65 2.29
CA VAL A 175 -11.55 -7.37 3.73
C VAL A 175 -12.19 -6.00 4.00
N CYS A 176 -11.80 -4.96 3.26
CA CYS A 176 -12.39 -3.63 3.38
C CYS A 176 -13.90 -3.64 3.10
N GLU A 177 -14.36 -4.33 2.05
CA GLU A 177 -15.79 -4.45 1.73
C GLU A 177 -16.54 -5.31 2.76
N VAL A 178 -15.95 -6.40 3.25
CA VAL A 178 -16.55 -7.22 4.32
C VAL A 178 -16.75 -6.40 5.59
N VAL A 179 -15.73 -5.65 6.02
CA VAL A 179 -15.84 -4.76 7.19
C VAL A 179 -16.93 -3.71 6.97
N ARG A 180 -17.00 -3.11 5.77
CA ARG A 180 -18.05 -2.15 5.40
C ARG A 180 -19.45 -2.75 5.48
N LEU A 181 -19.63 -4.00 5.05
CA LEU A 181 -20.91 -4.72 5.11
C LEU A 181 -21.27 -5.13 6.55
N LEU A 182 -20.27 -5.44 7.37
CA LEU A 182 -20.41 -5.83 8.77
C LEU A 182 -20.56 -4.64 9.73
N ASP A 183 -20.61 -3.39 9.24
CA ASP A 183 -20.82 -2.19 10.06
C ASP A 183 -22.29 -1.65 10.05
N PRO A 184 -23.35 -2.46 10.27
CA PRO A 184 -24.73 -1.96 10.39
C PRO A 184 -25.03 -1.33 11.76
N PHE A 185 -24.10 -1.35 12.72
CA PHE A 185 -24.34 -0.90 14.10
C PHE A 185 -24.09 0.59 14.35
N GLY A 186 -23.38 1.31 13.46
CA GLY A 186 -23.18 2.76 13.58
C GLY A 186 -24.43 3.61 13.29
N ARG A 187 -25.44 3.06 12.61
CA ARG A 187 -26.64 3.81 12.16
C ARG A 187 -27.79 3.85 13.18
N LYS A 188 -27.76 2.99 14.21
CA LYS A 188 -28.82 2.95 15.25
C LYS A 188 -28.61 3.95 16.39
N GLY A 189 -27.44 4.58 16.52
CA GLY A 189 -27.14 5.51 17.61
C GLY A 189 -27.62 6.96 17.40
N VAL A 190 -28.15 7.32 16.23
CA VAL A 190 -28.51 8.72 15.90
C VAL A 190 -30.03 8.96 15.90
N MET A 191 -30.85 7.91 16.07
CA MET A 191 -32.32 8.02 16.14
C MET A 191 -32.89 7.95 17.56
N SER A 192 -32.05 8.16 18.59
CA SER A 192 -32.49 8.24 19.98
C SER A 192 -31.73 9.34 20.71
N ALA A 193 -32.03 10.59 20.37
CA ALA A 193 -31.81 11.76 21.21
C ALA A 193 -32.92 12.78 20.93
#